data_AF-A0A957GHX1-F1
#
_entry.id   AF-A0A957GHX1-F1
#
_cell.length_a   1.000
_cell.length_b   1.000
_cell.length_c   1.000
_cell.angle_alpha   90.00
_cell.angle_beta   90.00
_cell.angle_gamma   90.00
#
_symmetry.space_group_name_H-M   'P 1'
#
loop_
_entity.id
_entity.type
_entity.pdbx_description
1 polymer ?
#
loop_
_entity_poly.entity_id
_entity_poly.type
_entity_poly.pdbx_seq_one_letter_code
_entity_poly.pdbx_strand_id
1 'polypeptide(L)'
;MKRFLYLSLFVLTFSSSLAAAAYAQSRPGPAHPLTTEQLAIIGEENGGIASLTRSGPDCRYLAEHQLYVCPEPLPAVLPTPDPAAHARALRQLATTGLLLVPDSTNRRVMAFHPQTGDVVDENFIPADPDHLDLPFKAILGPAGDTILVSSYNDDVVQAYDLLGSYLGIFAPAGGPDPINIMDTPR
;
A
#
# COMPACT_ATOMS: atom_id res chain seq x y z
N MET A 1 -42.55 -69.35 -39.15
CA MET A 1 -41.10 -69.67 -39.15
C MET A 1 -40.35 -68.62 -38.31
N LYS A 2 -39.44 -69.11 -37.45
CA LYS A 2 -38.40 -68.40 -36.67
C LYS A 2 -38.79 -67.66 -35.37
N ARG A 3 -38.40 -68.32 -34.26
CA ARG A 3 -38.21 -67.84 -32.88
C ARG A 3 -36.80 -67.21 -32.74
N PHE A 4 -36.64 -66.22 -31.86
CA PHE A 4 -35.40 -65.80 -31.13
C PHE A 4 -35.91 -64.79 -30.05
N LEU A 5 -35.81 -64.92 -28.73
CA LEU A 5 -34.81 -65.36 -27.73
C LEU A 5 -33.58 -64.44 -27.58
N TYR A 6 -33.25 -64.18 -26.30
CA TYR A 6 -32.12 -63.47 -25.65
C TYR A 6 -32.40 -62.03 -25.17
N LEU A 7 -32.52 -61.70 -23.87
CA LEU A 7 -31.75 -61.92 -22.62
C LEU A 7 -30.81 -60.73 -22.30
N SER A 8 -31.22 -59.99 -21.25
CA SER A 8 -30.44 -59.26 -20.23
C SER A 8 -29.11 -58.56 -20.57
N LEU A 9 -28.98 -57.27 -20.23
CA LEU A 9 -27.87 -56.83 -19.36
C LEU A 9 -28.14 -55.46 -18.69
N PHE A 10 -28.16 -55.48 -17.36
CA PHE A 10 -28.05 -54.33 -16.48
C PHE A 10 -26.58 -53.87 -16.47
N VAL A 11 -26.29 -52.58 -16.67
CA VAL A 11 -24.98 -52.00 -16.30
C VAL A 11 -25.21 -50.68 -15.57
N LEU A 12 -25.16 -50.76 -14.24
CA LEU A 12 -24.83 -49.66 -13.35
C LEU A 12 -23.37 -49.29 -13.58
N THR A 13 -23.07 -48.03 -13.92
CA THR A 13 -21.71 -47.51 -13.77
C THR A 13 -21.66 -46.60 -12.55
N PHE A 14 -21.02 -47.13 -11.51
CA PHE A 14 -20.48 -46.37 -10.39
C PHE A 14 -19.35 -45.48 -10.94
N SER A 15 -19.50 -44.15 -10.83
CA SER A 15 -18.38 -43.23 -11.04
C SER A 15 -17.63 -43.07 -9.72
N SER A 16 -16.56 -43.84 -9.57
CA SER A 16 -15.62 -43.74 -8.46
C SER A 16 -14.50 -42.76 -8.79
N SER A 17 -14.24 -41.87 -7.84
CA SER A 17 -12.92 -41.32 -7.49
C SER A 17 -12.27 -40.30 -8.42
N LEU A 18 -11.97 -39.11 -7.86
CA LEU A 18 -10.57 -38.74 -7.60
C LEU A 18 -10.51 -37.57 -6.60
N ALA A 19 -9.91 -37.87 -5.46
CA ALA A 19 -9.48 -36.91 -4.46
C ALA A 19 -8.42 -35.97 -5.07
N ALA A 20 -8.68 -34.67 -5.07
CA ALA A 20 -7.62 -33.67 -5.20
C ALA A 20 -7.04 -33.42 -3.81
N ALA A 21 -6.08 -34.26 -3.41
CA ALA A 21 -5.19 -33.93 -2.30
C ALA A 21 -4.42 -32.65 -2.66
N ALA A 22 -4.57 -31.61 -1.85
CA ALA A 22 -3.78 -30.40 -1.96
C ALA A 22 -2.29 -30.76 -1.77
N TYR A 23 -1.55 -30.81 -2.86
CA TYR A 23 -0.09 -30.85 -2.84
C TYR A 23 0.42 -29.46 -2.45
N ALA A 24 0.54 -29.19 -1.16
CA ALA A 24 1.48 -28.20 -0.68
C ALA A 24 2.88 -28.75 -0.96
N GLN A 25 3.45 -28.42 -2.12
CA GLN A 25 4.84 -28.74 -2.43
C GLN A 25 5.73 -27.97 -1.45
N SER A 26 6.21 -28.64 -0.40
CA SER A 26 7.31 -28.14 0.41
C SER A 26 8.56 -28.10 -0.47
N ARG A 27 8.86 -26.93 -1.03
CA ARG A 27 10.09 -26.71 -1.79
C ARG A 27 11.27 -26.60 -0.81
N PRO A 28 12.41 -27.23 -1.10
CA PRO A 28 13.61 -27.05 -0.30
C PRO A 28 14.01 -25.56 -0.38
N GLY A 29 14.11 -24.91 0.78
CA GLY A 29 14.59 -23.53 0.87
C GLY A 29 16.08 -23.42 0.57
N PRO A 30 16.62 -22.18 0.49
CA PRO A 30 18.03 -21.95 0.23
C PRO A 30 18.92 -22.61 1.31
N ALA A 31 20.12 -23.05 0.90
CA ALA A 31 21.08 -23.75 1.76
C ALA A 31 21.51 -22.96 3.01
N HIS A 32 21.32 -21.63 2.98
CA HIS A 32 21.32 -20.76 4.14
C HIS A 32 20.00 -19.97 4.18
N PRO A 33 19.31 -19.90 5.32
CA PRO A 33 18.09 -19.11 5.43
C PRO A 33 18.44 -17.64 5.20
N LEU A 34 17.73 -16.99 4.28
CA LEU A 34 17.83 -15.55 4.07
C LEU A 34 17.40 -14.82 5.36
N THR A 35 18.16 -13.79 5.72
CA THR A 35 17.81 -12.89 6.82
C THR A 35 16.63 -12.00 6.43
N THR A 36 15.96 -11.42 7.43
CA THR A 36 14.87 -10.45 7.21
C THR A 36 15.32 -9.27 6.35
N GLU A 37 16.56 -8.80 6.54
CA GLU A 37 17.14 -7.69 5.77
C GLU A 37 17.35 -8.08 4.30
N GLN A 38 17.87 -9.29 4.04
CA GLN A 38 18.01 -9.80 2.68
C GLN A 38 16.65 -9.98 1.98
N LEU A 39 15.63 -10.43 2.71
CA LEU A 39 14.26 -10.52 2.17
C LEU A 39 13.69 -9.13 1.87
N ALA A 40 13.92 -8.13 2.71
CA ALA A 40 13.48 -6.77 2.46
C ALA A 40 14.11 -6.21 1.18
N ILE A 41 15.43 -6.33 1.01
CA ILE A 41 16.15 -5.87 -0.18
C ILE A 41 15.60 -6.54 -1.45
N ILE A 42 15.45 -7.88 -1.45
CA ILE A 42 14.91 -8.60 -2.61
C ILE A 42 13.47 -8.18 -2.91
N GLY A 43 12.67 -7.92 -1.87
CA GLY A 43 11.31 -7.41 -2.00
C GLY A 43 11.27 -6.05 -2.71
N GLU A 44 12.04 -5.08 -2.20
CA GLU A 44 12.11 -3.72 -2.74
C GLU A 44 12.58 -3.70 -4.20
N GLU A 45 13.65 -4.43 -4.53
CA GLU A 45 14.16 -4.53 -5.91
C GLU A 45 13.14 -5.13 -6.89
N ASN A 46 12.19 -5.90 -6.39
CA ASN A 46 11.19 -6.60 -7.19
C ASN A 46 9.76 -6.06 -7.02
N GLY A 47 9.60 -4.91 -6.36
CA GLY A 47 8.34 -4.19 -6.22
C GLY A 47 7.32 -4.86 -5.31
N GLY A 48 7.75 -5.43 -4.17
CA GLY A 48 6.83 -6.07 -3.22
C GLY A 48 7.49 -6.63 -1.97
N ILE A 49 6.82 -7.54 -1.27
CA ILE A 49 7.35 -8.24 -0.09
C ILE A 49 7.85 -9.62 -0.50
N ALA A 50 9.13 -9.90 -0.25
CA ALA A 50 9.69 -11.23 -0.44
C ALA A 50 9.35 -12.15 0.75
N SER A 51 8.86 -13.35 0.46
CA SER A 51 8.46 -14.35 1.46
C SER A 51 8.79 -15.76 1.00
N LEU A 52 9.16 -16.63 1.95
CA LEU A 52 9.34 -18.07 1.68
C LEU A 52 8.02 -18.80 1.41
N THR A 53 6.89 -18.18 1.76
CA THR A 53 5.55 -18.73 1.57
C THR A 53 4.70 -17.78 0.74
N ARG A 54 3.80 -18.35 -0.07
CA ARG A 54 2.82 -17.59 -0.84
C ARG A 54 1.77 -17.02 0.12
N SER A 55 1.70 -15.70 0.27
CA SER A 55 0.71 -15.03 1.13
C SER A 55 -0.55 -14.59 0.38
N GLY A 56 -0.57 -14.63 -0.95
CA GLY A 56 -1.71 -14.21 -1.76
C GLY A 56 -1.71 -14.74 -3.20
N PRO A 57 -2.83 -14.62 -3.92
CA PRO A 57 -2.96 -15.07 -5.31
C PRO A 57 -2.03 -14.29 -6.26
N ASP A 58 -1.79 -13.02 -5.97
CA ASP A 58 -1.01 -12.10 -6.82
C ASP A 58 0.51 -12.21 -6.59
N CYS A 59 0.94 -13.07 -5.68
CA CYS A 59 2.36 -13.32 -5.47
C CYS A 59 3.01 -13.97 -6.70
N ARG A 60 4.09 -13.35 -7.18
CA ARG A 60 4.96 -13.87 -8.23
C ARG A 60 6.07 -14.71 -7.61
N TYR A 61 6.34 -15.89 -8.16
CA TYR A 61 7.48 -16.69 -7.73
C TYR A 61 8.77 -16.23 -8.43
N LEU A 62 9.80 -15.96 -7.65
CA LEU A 62 11.16 -15.69 -8.11
C LEU A 62 11.99 -16.96 -7.98
N ALA A 63 12.32 -17.56 -9.14
CA ALA A 63 12.98 -18.85 -9.20
C ALA A 63 14.44 -18.77 -8.74
N GLU A 64 15.09 -17.65 -9.02
CA GLU A 64 16.50 -17.40 -8.71
C GLU A 64 16.77 -17.28 -7.20
N HIS A 65 15.80 -16.80 -6.44
CA HIS A 65 15.84 -16.68 -4.98
C HIS A 65 14.98 -17.72 -4.25
N GLN A 66 14.27 -18.57 -5.02
CA GLN A 66 13.33 -19.57 -4.53
C GLN A 66 12.24 -19.04 -3.58
N LEU A 67 11.79 -17.80 -3.77
CA LEU A 67 10.83 -17.11 -2.90
C LEU A 67 9.66 -16.53 -3.69
N TYR A 68 8.63 -16.08 -2.99
CA TYR A 68 7.52 -15.34 -3.55
C TYR A 68 7.73 -13.85 -3.31
N VAL A 69 7.60 -13.04 -4.36
CA VAL A 69 7.41 -11.59 -4.24
C VAL A 69 5.93 -11.32 -4.38
N CYS A 70 5.32 -10.89 -3.29
CA CYS A 70 3.93 -10.53 -3.23
C CYS A 70 3.81 -9.02 -3.39
N PRO A 71 2.78 -8.50 -4.09
CA PRO A 71 2.52 -7.08 -4.01
C PRO A 71 2.41 -6.69 -2.54
N GLU A 72 2.99 -5.54 -2.19
CA GLU A 72 2.81 -4.99 -0.86
C GLU A 72 1.30 -4.95 -0.60
N PRO A 73 0.81 -5.53 0.50
CA PRO A 73 -0.61 -5.54 0.78
C PRO A 73 -1.08 -4.09 0.74
N LEU A 74 -2.00 -3.79 -0.18
CA LEU A 74 -2.73 -2.54 -0.11
C LEU A 74 -3.25 -2.44 1.33
N PRO A 75 -3.10 -1.27 1.96
CA PRO A 75 -3.40 -1.13 3.37
C PRO A 75 -4.80 -1.66 3.64
N ALA A 76 -4.97 -2.31 4.80
CA ALA A 76 -6.28 -2.54 5.38
C ALA A 76 -7.13 -1.26 5.22
N VAL A 77 -8.44 -1.40 5.01
CA VAL A 77 -9.39 -0.27 4.99
C VAL A 77 -8.93 0.76 6.03
N LEU A 78 -8.47 1.91 5.55
CA LEU A 78 -7.83 2.88 6.42
C LEU A 78 -8.81 3.26 7.54
N PRO A 79 -8.31 3.45 8.77
CA PRO A 79 -9.18 3.89 9.84
C PRO A 79 -9.84 5.20 9.43
N THR A 80 -11.14 5.31 9.65
CA THR A 80 -11.85 6.56 9.43
C THR A 80 -11.21 7.67 10.28
N PRO A 81 -11.09 8.91 9.78
CA PRO A 81 -10.55 10.02 10.56
C PRO A 81 -11.21 10.12 11.94
N ASP A 82 -10.40 10.21 13.00
CA ASP A 82 -10.89 10.39 14.39
C ASP A 82 -10.97 11.90 14.70
N PRO A 83 -12.18 12.47 14.87
CA PRO A 83 -12.33 13.89 15.19
C PRO A 83 -11.63 14.29 16.50
N ALA A 84 -11.51 13.37 17.46
CA ALA A 84 -10.84 13.65 18.73
C ALA A 84 -9.32 13.70 18.58
N ALA A 85 -8.74 12.80 17.79
CA ALA A 85 -7.33 12.85 17.39
C ALA A 85 -7.01 14.15 16.66
N HIS A 86 -7.82 14.49 15.69
CA HIS A 86 -7.67 15.69 14.92
C HIS A 86 -7.74 16.96 15.80
N ALA A 87 -8.71 17.03 16.70
CA ALA A 87 -8.80 18.13 17.66
C ALA A 87 -7.58 18.21 18.60
N ARG A 88 -6.96 17.09 18.97
CA ARG A 88 -5.69 17.08 19.72
C ARG A 88 -4.55 17.64 18.87
N ALA A 89 -4.45 17.22 17.61
CA ALA A 89 -3.45 17.70 16.67
C ALA A 89 -3.54 19.22 16.49
N LEU A 90 -4.73 19.78 16.26
CA LEU A 90 -4.92 21.23 16.09
C LEU A 90 -4.50 22.05 17.33
N ARG A 91 -4.83 21.57 18.54
CA ARG A 91 -4.39 22.23 19.78
C ARG A 91 -2.88 22.20 19.94
N GLN A 92 -2.25 21.12 19.52
CA GLN A 92 -0.80 20.96 19.61
C GLN A 92 -0.07 21.79 18.55
N LEU A 93 -0.60 21.84 17.33
CA LEU A 93 -0.09 22.69 16.26
C LEU A 93 0.03 24.15 16.72
N ALA A 94 -0.98 24.64 17.44
CA ALA A 94 -1.02 26.00 17.98
C ALA A 94 -0.06 26.26 19.16
N THR A 95 0.59 25.25 19.72
CA THR A 95 1.42 25.38 20.93
C THR A 95 2.86 24.93 20.72
N THR A 96 3.08 23.64 20.45
CA THR A 96 4.42 23.04 20.28
C THR A 96 4.73 22.67 18.84
N GLY A 97 3.74 22.74 17.96
CA GLY A 97 3.83 22.29 16.57
C GLY A 97 3.56 20.80 16.41
N LEU A 98 3.54 20.37 15.15
CA LEU A 98 3.40 18.97 14.76
C LEU A 98 4.57 18.58 13.87
N LEU A 99 5.04 17.34 13.99
CA LEU A 99 5.83 16.71 12.96
C LEU A 99 4.87 16.04 11.98
N LEU A 100 4.78 16.59 10.77
CA LEU A 100 3.94 16.05 9.70
C LEU A 100 4.76 15.09 8.85
N VAL A 101 4.26 13.86 8.72
CA VAL A 101 4.93 12.78 7.98
C VAL A 101 3.99 12.30 6.89
N PRO A 102 4.29 12.60 5.62
CA PRO A 102 3.64 11.96 4.50
C PRO A 102 3.87 10.45 4.52
N ASP A 103 2.78 9.72 4.34
CA ASP A 103 2.77 8.27 4.24
C ASP A 103 2.45 7.95 2.77
N SER A 104 3.51 7.78 1.97
CA SER A 104 3.40 7.66 0.52
C SER A 104 2.60 6.44 0.09
N THR A 105 2.72 5.33 0.82
CA THR A 105 1.96 4.10 0.57
C THR A 105 0.47 4.31 0.76
N ASN A 106 0.08 5.02 1.83
CA ASN A 106 -1.32 5.28 2.16
C ASN A 106 -1.87 6.58 1.55
N ARG A 107 -1.03 7.38 0.87
CA ARG A 107 -1.37 8.65 0.22
C ARG A 107 -2.09 9.61 1.17
N ARG A 108 -1.53 9.77 2.36
CA ARG A 108 -2.07 10.59 3.47
C ARG A 108 -0.95 11.34 4.18
N VAL A 109 -1.31 12.19 5.14
CA VAL A 109 -0.34 12.81 6.06
C VAL A 109 -0.71 12.49 7.50
N MET A 110 0.27 11.96 8.23
CA MET A 110 0.18 11.67 9.66
C MET A 110 0.77 12.82 10.48
N ALA A 111 0.23 13.06 11.67
CA ALA A 111 0.74 14.03 12.62
C ALA A 111 1.33 13.34 13.85
N PHE A 112 2.55 13.72 14.19
CA PHE A 112 3.31 13.21 15.32
C PHE A 112 3.70 14.32 16.30
N HIS A 113 3.92 13.92 17.54
CA HIS A 113 4.47 14.80 18.56
C HIS A 113 5.95 15.06 18.28
N PRO A 114 6.39 16.32 18.10
CA PRO A 114 7.71 16.61 17.54
C PRO A 114 8.88 16.24 18.46
N GLN A 115 8.66 16.11 19.77
CA GLN A 115 9.72 15.73 20.72
C GLN A 115 9.73 14.24 21.08
N THR A 116 8.59 13.57 21.05
CA THR A 116 8.48 12.17 21.51
C THR A 116 8.32 11.19 20.35
N GLY A 117 7.87 11.67 19.18
CA GLY A 117 7.54 10.81 18.05
C GLY A 117 6.23 10.03 18.23
N ASP A 118 5.41 10.35 19.23
CA ASP A 118 4.11 9.71 19.40
C ASP A 118 3.14 10.13 18.30
N VAL A 119 2.34 9.18 17.81
CA VAL A 119 1.25 9.48 16.87
C VAL A 119 0.19 10.32 17.58
N VAL A 120 -0.14 11.49 17.02
CA VAL A 120 -1.21 12.37 17.50
C VAL A 120 -2.48 12.17 16.68
N ASP A 121 -2.32 12.05 15.36
CA ASP A 121 -3.39 11.80 14.40
C ASP A 121 -2.84 11.02 13.18
N GLU A 122 -3.34 9.81 12.94
CA GLU A 122 -2.94 8.95 11.81
C GLU A 122 -3.48 9.43 10.46
N ASN A 123 -4.49 10.30 10.45
CA ASN A 123 -5.15 10.78 9.25
C ASN A 123 -5.33 12.30 9.29
N PHE A 124 -4.29 13.02 9.70
CA PHE A 124 -4.31 14.47 9.82
C PHE A 124 -4.69 15.14 8.50
N ILE A 125 -4.12 14.67 7.39
CA ILE A 125 -4.76 14.73 6.08
C ILE A 125 -5.15 13.29 5.74
N PRO A 126 -6.44 12.99 5.54
CA PRO A 126 -6.90 11.66 5.17
C PRO A 126 -6.31 11.17 3.85
N ALA A 127 -6.48 9.89 3.55
CA ALA A 127 -6.05 9.36 2.25
C ALA A 127 -6.76 10.08 1.10
N ASP A 128 -5.97 10.65 0.20
CA ASP A 128 -6.45 11.40 -0.95
C ASP A 128 -5.81 10.84 -2.23
N PRO A 129 -6.34 9.72 -2.74
CA PRO A 129 -5.74 8.99 -3.84
C PRO A 129 -5.75 9.75 -5.18
N ASP A 130 -6.58 10.78 -5.29
CA ASP A 130 -6.80 11.54 -6.52
C ASP A 130 -5.84 12.74 -6.63
N HIS A 131 -5.21 13.15 -5.52
CA HIS A 131 -4.36 14.35 -5.47
C HIS A 131 -3.00 14.12 -4.80
N LEU A 132 -2.80 13.01 -4.08
CA LEU A 132 -1.52 12.68 -3.46
C LEU A 132 -0.90 11.45 -4.13
N ASP A 133 -0.09 11.66 -5.17
CA ASP A 133 0.79 10.62 -5.69
C ASP A 133 2.23 10.82 -5.20
N LEU A 134 2.77 9.79 -4.53
CA LEU A 134 4.06 9.81 -3.83
C LEU A 134 4.31 11.11 -3.06
N PRO A 135 3.52 11.43 -2.02
CA PRO A 135 3.75 12.62 -1.23
C PRO A 135 5.06 12.51 -0.42
N PHE A 136 5.92 13.54 -0.48
CA PHE A 136 7.26 13.51 0.13
C PHE A 136 7.44 14.45 1.32
N LYS A 137 6.87 15.65 1.25
CA LYS A 137 6.94 16.67 2.30
C LYS A 137 5.59 17.31 2.51
N ALA A 138 5.28 17.59 3.77
CA ALA A 138 4.15 18.40 4.20
C ALA A 138 4.65 19.52 5.13
N ILE A 139 4.20 20.76 4.90
CA ILE A 139 4.56 21.92 5.72
C ILE A 139 3.33 22.78 6.02
N LEU A 140 3.38 23.54 7.10
CA LEU A 140 2.39 24.57 7.38
C LEU A 140 2.54 25.72 6.37
N GLY A 141 1.43 26.17 5.80
CA GLY A 141 1.37 27.31 4.91
C GLY A 141 1.76 28.62 5.62
N PRO A 142 2.15 29.65 4.86
CA PRO A 142 2.69 30.90 5.42
C PRO A 142 1.68 31.67 6.28
N ALA A 143 0.38 31.53 6.02
CA ALA A 143 -0.69 32.13 6.82
C ALA A 143 -1.10 31.27 8.02
N GLY A 144 -0.58 30.05 8.15
CA GLY A 144 -0.85 29.15 9.26
C GLY A 144 -2.21 28.44 9.22
N ASP A 145 -2.94 28.53 8.12
CA ASP A 145 -4.29 27.99 7.93
C ASP A 145 -4.40 26.88 6.89
N THR A 146 -3.30 26.55 6.22
CA THR A 146 -3.22 25.46 5.23
C THR A 146 -2.04 24.54 5.51
N ILE A 147 -2.14 23.32 5.01
CA ILE A 147 -1.01 22.40 4.88
C ILE A 147 -0.68 22.27 3.39
N LEU A 148 0.58 22.50 3.07
CA LEU A 148 1.10 22.34 1.72
C LEU A 148 1.80 20.99 1.62
N VAL A 149 1.33 20.14 0.72
CA VAL A 149 1.85 18.78 0.52
C VAL A 149 2.44 18.69 -0.87
N SER A 150 3.74 18.42 -0.95
CA SER A 150 4.37 18.10 -2.23
C SER A 150 3.94 16.71 -2.69
N SER A 151 3.52 16.59 -3.95
CA SER A 151 3.23 15.34 -4.63
C SER A 151 4.21 15.19 -5.79
N TYR A 152 5.02 14.13 -5.74
CA TYR A 152 6.18 14.01 -6.61
C TYR A 152 5.83 13.65 -8.05
N ASN A 153 4.96 12.65 -8.26
CA ASN A 153 4.60 12.25 -9.62
C ASN A 153 3.69 13.27 -10.32
N ASP A 154 2.92 14.03 -9.55
CA ASP A 154 2.04 15.05 -10.09
C ASP A 154 2.78 16.37 -10.41
N ASP A 155 4.05 16.52 -10.00
CA ASP A 155 4.88 17.73 -10.19
C ASP A 155 4.20 19.00 -9.63
N VAL A 156 3.51 18.87 -8.49
CA VAL A 156 2.74 19.95 -7.86
C VAL A 156 2.91 20.00 -6.35
N VAL A 157 2.55 21.15 -5.79
CA VAL A 157 2.24 21.31 -4.36
C VAL A 157 0.74 21.44 -4.21
N GLN A 158 0.13 20.48 -3.51
CA GLN A 158 -1.27 20.50 -3.13
C GLN A 158 -1.48 21.34 -1.86
N ALA A 159 -2.64 21.99 -1.75
CA ALA A 159 -3.07 22.67 -0.53
C ALA A 159 -4.26 21.96 0.10
N TYR A 160 -4.20 21.80 1.42
CA TYR A 160 -5.29 21.32 2.26
C TYR A 160 -5.56 22.35 3.35
N ASP A 161 -6.79 22.45 3.82
CA ASP A 161 -7.08 23.15 5.06
C ASP A 161 -6.56 22.36 6.27
N LEU A 162 -6.60 22.96 7.46
CA LEU A 162 -6.19 22.27 8.68
C LEU A 162 -7.13 21.11 9.07
N LEU A 163 -8.32 21.00 8.47
CA LEU A 163 -9.27 19.91 8.69
C LEU A 163 -9.04 18.72 7.74
N GLY A 164 -8.04 18.81 6.86
CA GLY A 164 -7.71 17.79 5.87
C GLY A 164 -8.55 17.86 4.60
N SER A 165 -9.31 18.93 4.36
CA SER A 165 -10.05 19.13 3.12
C SER A 165 -9.14 19.68 2.03
N TYR A 166 -9.21 19.12 0.82
CA TYR A 166 -8.46 19.61 -0.33
C TYR A 166 -8.96 21.00 -0.77
N LEU A 167 -8.03 21.93 -0.99
CA LEU A 167 -8.30 23.31 -1.39
C LEU A 167 -7.89 23.60 -2.85
N GLY A 168 -7.07 22.74 -3.45
CA GLY A 168 -6.55 22.93 -4.81
C GLY A 168 -5.03 22.86 -4.89
N ILE A 169 -4.52 23.10 -6.09
CA ILE A 169 -3.09 23.19 -6.37
C ILE A 169 -2.58 24.56 -5.90
N PHE A 170 -1.60 24.57 -5.00
CA PHE A 170 -0.91 25.78 -4.54
C PHE A 170 0.17 26.21 -5.55
N ALA A 171 0.96 25.25 -6.02
CA ALA A 171 2.02 25.49 -7.01
C ALA A 171 1.87 24.48 -8.15
N PRO A 172 1.52 24.92 -9.38
CA PRO A 172 1.29 24.04 -10.51
C PRO A 172 2.57 23.64 -11.22
N ALA A 173 2.55 22.47 -11.86
CA ALA A 173 3.56 22.04 -12.80
C ALA A 173 3.74 23.09 -13.91
N GLY A 174 4.99 23.41 -14.27
CA GLY A 174 5.30 24.36 -15.35
C GLY A 174 4.90 25.81 -15.08
N GLY A 175 4.83 26.24 -13.81
CA GLY A 175 4.57 27.63 -13.41
C GLY A 175 5.62 28.67 -13.89
N PRO A 176 5.44 29.96 -13.54
CA PRO A 176 6.29 31.07 -14.02
C PRO A 176 7.78 30.96 -13.64
N ASP A 177 8.09 30.16 -12.63
CA ASP A 177 9.44 29.70 -12.29
C ASP A 177 9.59 28.23 -12.75
N PRO A 178 9.85 27.97 -14.04
CA PRO A 178 9.71 26.65 -14.66
C PRO A 178 10.89 25.71 -14.36
N ILE A 179 11.63 25.94 -13.28
CA ILE A 179 12.62 24.96 -12.81
C ILE A 179 11.83 23.94 -11.98
N ASN A 180 11.07 23.10 -12.70
CA ASN A 180 10.51 21.81 -12.32
C ASN A 180 10.33 21.60 -10.80
N ILE A 181 9.11 21.85 -10.34
CA ILE A 181 8.75 21.77 -8.92
C ILE A 181 8.81 20.31 -8.49
N MET A 182 9.87 19.93 -7.77
CA MET A 182 10.14 18.55 -7.32
C MET A 182 10.92 17.68 -8.31
N ASP A 183 11.58 18.24 -9.32
CA ASP A 183 12.52 17.46 -10.12
C ASP A 183 13.79 17.13 -9.35
N THR A 184 14.29 15.92 -9.58
CA THR A 184 15.68 15.60 -9.26
C THR A 184 16.58 16.20 -10.34
N PRO A 185 17.60 17.01 -9.99
CA PRO A 185 18.58 17.44 -10.98
C PRO A 185 19.25 16.20 -11.59
N ARG A 186 19.11 16.02 -12.90
CA ARG A 186 19.83 14.97 -13.65
C ARG A 186 21.31 15.29 -13.76
#